data_AF-A0A7J5ZZ31-F1
#
_entry.id   AF-A0A7J5ZZ31-F1
#
_cell.length_a   1.000
_cell.length_b   1.000
_cell.length_c   1.000
_cell.angle_alpha   90.00
_cell.angle_beta   90.00
_cell.angle_gamma   90.00
#
_symmetry.space_group_name_H-M   'P 1'
#
loop_
_entity.id
_entity.type
_entity.pdbx_description
1 polymer ?
#
loop_
_entity_poly.entity_id
_entity_poly.type
_entity_poly.pdbx_seq_one_letter_code
_entity_poly.pdbx_strand_id
1 'polypeptide(L)'
;MSGIPNAGLGVFNKGETVPVGAHFGPYEGDLVDRDEAINSGYSWVIYRSSGCEAYVDGKRELYSNWMRYVNCARNGEDHNLVAFQYRGGILYRCSRPINPGQELLVWYEEEYARRLGLVFEYFWNIKSSTNEKSNSPLQVFSCSCYLTDMQQGSIAISQSSGY
;
A
#
# COMPACT_ATOMS: atom_id res chain seq x y z
N MET A 1 11.18 0.70 -13.05
CA MET A 1 11.67 1.97 -12.46
C MET A 1 10.47 2.61 -11.81
N SER A 2 10.56 3.07 -10.55
CA SER A 2 9.43 3.78 -9.96
C SER A 2 9.20 5.06 -10.75
N GLY A 3 7.97 5.32 -11.16
CA GLY A 3 7.62 6.55 -11.88
C GLY A 3 7.68 7.79 -10.98
N ILE A 4 7.92 7.60 -9.68
CA ILE A 4 7.83 8.62 -8.64
C ILE A 4 9.26 9.00 -8.18
N PRO A 5 9.79 10.15 -8.63
CA PRO A 5 11.02 10.71 -8.08
C PRO A 5 11.02 10.74 -6.56
N ASN A 6 12.13 10.28 -5.96
CA ASN A 6 12.41 10.26 -4.52
C ASN A 6 11.53 9.36 -3.65
N ALA A 7 10.70 8.47 -4.21
CA ALA A 7 9.82 7.57 -3.44
C ALA A 7 10.54 6.48 -2.63
N GLY A 8 11.85 6.28 -2.84
CA GLY A 8 12.56 5.15 -2.25
C GLY A 8 12.21 3.83 -2.94
N LEU A 9 11.72 2.83 -2.19
CA LEU A 9 11.33 1.51 -2.71
C LEU A 9 9.94 1.56 -3.36
N GLY A 10 9.69 0.66 -4.30
CA GLY A 10 8.37 0.46 -4.91
C GLY A 10 8.13 -1.02 -5.24
N VAL A 11 6.86 -1.39 -5.40
CA VAL A 11 6.44 -2.74 -5.79
C VAL A 11 6.11 -2.78 -7.27
N PHE A 12 6.64 -3.75 -8.00
CA PHE A 12 6.46 -3.91 -9.44
C PHE A 12 5.94 -5.29 -9.76
N ASN A 13 5.03 -5.38 -10.73
CA ASN A 13 4.65 -6.67 -11.28
C ASN A 13 5.83 -7.27 -12.07
N LYS A 14 6.18 -8.52 -11.83
CA LYS A 14 7.18 -9.29 -12.59
C LYS A 14 6.63 -10.56 -13.22
N GLY A 15 5.44 -11.00 -12.81
CA GLY A 15 4.75 -12.17 -13.34
C GLY A 15 3.79 -11.79 -14.46
N GLU A 16 2.72 -12.57 -14.61
CA GLU A 16 1.63 -12.30 -15.54
C GLU A 16 0.87 -11.03 -15.18
N THR A 17 0.09 -10.50 -16.12
CA THR A 17 -0.78 -9.34 -15.89
C THR A 17 -1.73 -9.62 -14.72
N VAL A 18 -1.71 -8.77 -13.70
CA VAL A 18 -2.66 -8.85 -12.59
C VAL A 18 -4.03 -8.41 -13.09
N PRO A 19 -5.08 -9.25 -12.99
CA PRO A 19 -6.40 -8.90 -13.48
C PRO A 19 -7.12 -7.89 -12.58
N VAL A 20 -8.09 -7.18 -13.14
CA VAL A 20 -9.00 -6.31 -12.37
C VAL A 20 -9.76 -7.15 -11.35
N GLY A 21 -9.92 -6.62 -10.14
CA GLY A 21 -10.59 -7.31 -9.05
C GLY A 21 -9.71 -8.29 -8.28
N ALA A 22 -8.44 -8.48 -8.66
CA ALA A 22 -7.48 -9.20 -7.81
C ALA A 22 -7.33 -8.47 -6.46
N HIS A 23 -7.16 -9.24 -5.38
CA HIS A 23 -7.06 -8.73 -4.02
C HIS A 23 -5.72 -9.08 -3.38
N PHE A 24 -5.17 -8.13 -2.64
CA PHE A 24 -3.96 -8.29 -1.84
C PHE A 24 -4.24 -7.94 -0.38
N GLY A 25 -3.73 -8.74 0.54
CA GLY A 25 -3.75 -8.45 1.96
C GLY A 25 -4.16 -9.62 2.86
N PRO A 26 -4.45 -9.33 4.14
CA PRO A 26 -4.54 -7.99 4.73
C PRO A 26 -3.18 -7.26 4.82
N TYR A 27 -3.20 -5.93 4.90
CA TYR A 27 -2.05 -5.11 5.27
C TYR A 27 -1.64 -5.44 6.71
N GLU A 28 -0.35 -5.72 6.92
CA GLU A 28 0.20 -6.12 8.21
C GLU A 28 1.07 -5.02 8.82
N GLY A 29 1.00 -4.90 10.14
CA GLY A 29 1.68 -3.89 10.93
C GLY A 29 1.33 -4.01 12.42
N ASP A 30 1.95 -3.18 13.23
CA ASP A 30 1.62 -3.06 14.65
C ASP A 30 0.31 -2.30 14.84
N LEU A 31 -0.48 -2.68 15.85
CA LEU A 31 -1.60 -1.86 16.29
C LEU A 31 -1.07 -0.73 17.16
N VAL A 32 -1.26 0.51 16.71
CA VAL A 32 -0.73 1.70 17.35
C VAL A 32 -1.87 2.65 17.76
N ASP A 33 -1.55 3.64 18.60
CA ASP A 33 -2.48 4.72 18.92
C ASP A 33 -2.54 5.78 17.81
N ARG A 34 -3.45 6.75 17.97
CA ARG A 34 -3.64 7.83 16.99
C ARG A 34 -2.36 8.65 16.82
N ASP A 35 -1.66 8.97 17.90
CA ASP A 35 -0.53 9.90 17.88
C ASP A 35 0.68 9.26 17.18
N GLU A 36 0.92 7.97 17.37
CA GLU A 36 1.93 7.24 16.60
C GLU A 36 1.52 7.12 15.13
N ALA A 37 0.26 6.76 14.85
CA ALA A 37 -0.24 6.57 13.50
C ALA A 37 -0.10 7.85 12.66
N ILE A 38 -0.55 9.00 13.19
CA ILE A 38 -0.51 10.27 12.45
C ILE A 38 0.92 10.70 12.14
N ASN A 39 1.93 10.21 12.85
CA ASN A 39 3.33 10.51 12.61
C ASN A 39 4.03 9.47 11.71
N SER A 40 3.27 8.55 11.10
CA SER A 40 3.80 7.49 10.26
C SER A 40 3.19 7.50 8.85
N GLY A 41 4.07 7.49 7.84
CA GLY A 41 3.68 7.28 6.43
C GLY A 41 3.15 5.87 6.13
N TYR A 42 3.33 4.93 7.04
CA TYR A 42 2.99 3.51 6.83
C TYR A 42 1.68 3.11 7.52
N SER A 43 0.93 4.09 8.03
CA SER A 43 -0.29 3.84 8.80
C SER A 43 -1.56 3.80 7.94
N TRP A 44 -2.49 2.95 8.38
CA TRP A 44 -3.87 2.91 7.90
C TRP A 44 -4.85 2.92 9.07
N VAL A 45 -6.05 3.48 8.83
CA VAL A 45 -7.13 3.54 9.81
C VAL A 45 -8.09 2.37 9.58
N ILE A 46 -8.48 1.68 10.65
CA ILE A 46 -9.44 0.58 10.66
C ILE A 46 -10.64 0.99 11.50
N TYR A 47 -11.81 1.05 10.90
CA TYR A 47 -13.07 1.30 11.59
C TYR A 47 -13.64 0.03 12.21
N ARG A 48 -13.81 0.01 13.53
CA ARG A 48 -14.49 -1.10 14.21
C ARG A 48 -15.99 -0.87 14.21
N SER A 49 -16.76 -1.97 14.28
CA SER A 49 -18.23 -1.94 14.37
C SER A 49 -18.75 -1.16 15.59
N SER A 50 -17.92 -0.95 16.61
CA SER A 50 -18.22 -0.13 17.79
C SER A 50 -18.20 1.38 17.53
N GLY A 51 -17.85 1.82 16.32
CA GLY A 51 -17.61 3.25 16.02
C GLY A 51 -16.24 3.75 16.47
N CYS A 52 -15.38 2.88 16.99
CA CYS A 52 -14.01 3.24 17.37
C CYS A 52 -13.05 3.05 16.20
N GLU A 53 -12.07 3.94 16.10
CA GLU A 53 -10.94 3.83 15.18
C GLU A 53 -9.82 3.00 15.82
N ALA A 54 -9.17 2.16 15.03
CA ALA A 54 -7.90 1.54 15.32
C ALA A 54 -6.92 1.87 14.20
N TYR A 55 -5.62 1.74 14.44
CA TYR A 55 -4.59 2.07 13.46
C TYR A 55 -3.66 0.88 13.32
N VAL A 56 -3.31 0.54 12.07
CA VAL A 56 -2.28 -0.45 11.75
C VAL A 56 -1.11 0.27 11.12
N ASP A 57 0.08 0.14 11.70
CA ASP A 57 1.30 0.80 11.23
C ASP A 57 2.33 -0.22 10.73
N GLY A 58 2.65 -0.12 9.44
CA GLY A 58 3.67 -0.94 8.77
C GLY A 58 5.10 -0.41 8.93
N LYS A 59 5.36 0.55 9.82
CA LYS A 59 6.69 1.18 9.99
C LYS A 59 7.79 0.17 10.31
N ARG A 60 7.51 -0.84 11.17
CA ARG A 60 8.48 -1.87 11.55
C ARG A 60 8.49 -3.01 10.54
N GLU A 61 9.58 -3.13 9.78
CA GLU A 61 9.73 -4.15 8.72
C GLU A 61 9.52 -5.58 9.21
N LEU A 62 9.92 -5.88 10.46
CA LEU A 62 9.78 -7.20 11.07
C LEU A 62 8.31 -7.62 11.36
N TYR A 63 7.40 -6.66 11.43
CA TYR A 63 5.99 -6.86 11.79
C TYR A 63 5.03 -6.42 10.69
N SER A 64 5.56 -6.21 9.47
CA SER A 64 4.79 -5.75 8.32
C SER A 64 5.09 -6.60 7.09
N ASN A 65 4.20 -6.54 6.11
CA ASN A 65 4.35 -7.26 4.85
C ASN A 65 4.74 -6.33 3.70
N TRP A 66 4.90 -6.92 2.51
CA TRP A 66 5.33 -6.23 1.30
C TRP A 66 4.43 -5.05 0.91
N MET A 67 3.18 -5.01 1.36
CA MET A 67 2.23 -3.93 1.02
C MET A 67 2.67 -2.56 1.57
N ARG A 68 3.57 -2.53 2.56
CA ARG A 68 4.20 -1.30 3.09
C ARG A 68 5.01 -0.54 2.03
N TYR A 69 5.51 -1.24 1.01
CA TYR A 69 6.34 -0.67 -0.06
C TYR A 69 5.52 -0.26 -1.28
N VAL A 70 4.20 -0.44 -1.26
CA VAL A 70 3.31 0.02 -2.34
C VAL A 70 3.19 1.54 -2.23
N ASN A 71 3.69 2.23 -3.24
CA ASN A 71 3.65 3.70 -3.27
C ASN A 71 2.23 4.20 -3.51
N CYS A 72 1.99 5.41 -3.00
CA CYS A 72 0.75 6.11 -3.26
C CYS A 72 0.78 6.78 -4.64
N ALA A 73 -0.31 6.69 -5.39
CA ALA A 73 -0.41 7.41 -6.66
C ALA A 73 -0.38 8.93 -6.42
N ARG A 74 0.20 9.70 -7.36
CA ARG A 74 0.31 11.16 -7.25
C ARG A 74 -0.98 11.90 -7.59
N ASN A 75 -1.82 11.28 -8.40
CA ASN A 75 -3.09 11.81 -8.86
C ASN A 75 -4.11 10.65 -8.96
N GLY A 76 -5.38 10.99 -9.05
CA GLY A 76 -6.46 10.02 -9.16
C GLY A 76 -6.42 9.19 -10.46
N GLU A 77 -5.63 9.58 -11.46
CA GLU A 77 -5.57 8.89 -12.76
C GLU A 77 -4.45 7.83 -12.82
N ASP A 78 -3.45 7.87 -11.93
CA ASP A 78 -2.26 7.01 -12.02
C ASP A 78 -2.32 5.75 -11.12
N HIS A 79 -3.36 5.59 -10.32
CA HIS A 79 -3.51 4.43 -9.42
C HIS A 79 -4.01 3.17 -10.15
N ASN A 80 -3.49 2.01 -9.77
CA ASN A 80 -3.99 0.71 -10.21
C ASN A 80 -4.46 -0.20 -9.07
N LEU A 81 -4.32 0.27 -7.84
CA LEU A 81 -4.85 -0.34 -6.63
C LEU A 81 -5.75 0.63 -5.89
N VAL A 82 -6.81 0.10 -5.27
CA VAL A 82 -7.69 0.80 -4.36
C VAL A 82 -7.66 0.11 -3.00
N ALA A 83 -7.33 0.85 -1.94
CA ALA A 83 -7.38 0.40 -0.57
C ALA A 83 -8.79 0.49 -0.01
N PHE A 84 -9.24 -0.58 0.63
CA PHE A 84 -10.55 -0.67 1.24
C PHE A 84 -10.48 -1.56 2.49
N GLN A 85 -11.46 -1.41 3.37
CA GLN A 85 -11.54 -2.19 4.58
C GLN A 85 -12.46 -3.42 4.40
N TYR A 86 -11.97 -4.59 4.80
CA TYR A 86 -12.75 -5.84 4.81
C TYR A 86 -12.46 -6.66 6.06
N ARG A 87 -13.52 -7.07 6.77
CA ARG A 87 -13.45 -7.90 8.01
C ARG A 87 -12.43 -7.41 9.05
N GLY A 88 -12.29 -6.09 9.20
CA GLY A 88 -11.39 -5.48 10.18
C GLY A 88 -9.92 -5.40 9.76
N GLY A 89 -9.60 -5.66 8.49
CA GLY A 89 -8.28 -5.42 7.90
C GLY A 89 -8.36 -4.53 6.66
N ILE A 90 -7.20 -4.06 6.20
CA ILE A 90 -7.07 -3.28 4.97
C ILE A 90 -6.59 -4.18 3.85
N LEU A 91 -7.31 -4.18 2.73
CA LEU A 91 -6.97 -4.92 1.52
C LEU A 91 -6.76 -3.93 0.38
N TYR A 92 -5.95 -4.31 -0.60
CA TYR A 92 -5.82 -3.60 -1.87
C TYR A 92 -6.51 -4.39 -2.97
N ARG A 93 -7.39 -3.74 -3.73
CA ARG A 93 -8.06 -4.30 -4.91
C ARG A 93 -7.49 -3.68 -6.17
N CYS A 94 -7.19 -4.52 -7.15
CA CYS A 94 -6.78 -4.10 -8.49
C CYS A 94 -7.94 -3.39 -9.20
N SER A 95 -7.80 -2.10 -9.49
CA SER A 95 -8.83 -1.28 -10.18
C SER A 95 -8.69 -1.31 -11.70
N ARG A 96 -7.51 -1.64 -12.21
CA ARG A 96 -7.21 -1.80 -13.64
C ARG A 96 -6.07 -2.79 -13.84
N PRO A 97 -5.94 -3.45 -15.00
CA PRO A 97 -4.90 -4.45 -15.22
C PRO A 97 -3.49 -3.90 -14.96
N ILE A 98 -2.65 -4.68 -14.29
CA ILE A 98 -1.25 -4.33 -13.99
C ILE A 98 -0.34 -5.26 -14.78
N ASN A 99 0.19 -4.78 -15.91
CA ASN A 99 1.07 -5.53 -16.79
C ASN A 99 2.47 -5.73 -16.17
N PRO A 100 3.23 -6.73 -16.65
CA PRO A 100 4.61 -6.92 -16.23
C PRO A 100 5.43 -5.63 -16.37
N GLY A 101 6.21 -5.29 -15.34
CA GLY A 101 7.04 -4.09 -15.28
C GLY A 101 6.34 -2.84 -14.73
N GLN A 102 5.01 -2.82 -14.63
CA GLN A 102 4.28 -1.70 -14.04
C GLN A 102 4.42 -1.67 -12.51
N GLU A 103 4.52 -0.47 -11.96
CA GLU A 103 4.51 -0.23 -10.52
C GLU A 103 3.08 -0.37 -9.98
N LEU A 104 2.95 -0.98 -8.80
CA LEU A 104 1.71 -1.03 -8.05
C LEU A 104 1.58 0.30 -7.30
N LEU A 105 0.51 1.04 -7.58
CA LEU A 105 0.23 2.36 -7.03
C LEU A 105 -1.16 2.37 -6.40
N VAL A 106 -1.21 2.66 -5.10
CA VAL A 106 -2.44 2.62 -4.31
C VAL A 106 -3.08 3.98 -4.18
N TRP A 107 -4.40 3.98 -4.28
CA TRP A 107 -5.31 5.06 -3.91
C TRP A 107 -6.33 4.55 -2.90
N TYR A 108 -7.14 5.43 -2.35
CA TYR A 108 -8.18 5.08 -1.39
C TYR A 108 -9.51 4.93 -2.08
N GLU A 109 -10.36 4.03 -1.58
CA GLU A 109 -11.76 4.03 -2.01
C GLU A 109 -12.42 5.34 -1.53
N GLU A 110 -13.23 5.97 -2.39
CA GLU A 110 -13.89 7.25 -2.05
C GLU A 110 -14.74 7.13 -0.77
N GLU A 111 -15.38 5.98 -0.54
CA GLU A 111 -16.14 5.75 0.68
C GLU A 111 -15.23 5.68 1.92
N TYR A 112 -14.06 5.07 1.79
CA TYR A 112 -13.05 5.03 2.85
C TYR A 112 -12.53 6.44 3.16
N ALA A 113 -12.22 7.24 2.14
CA ALA A 113 -11.80 8.63 2.29
C ALA A 113 -12.89 9.50 2.92
N ARG A 114 -14.14 9.38 2.47
CA ARG A 114 -15.29 10.14 2.97
C ARG A 114 -15.57 9.86 4.44
N ARG A 115 -15.39 8.62 4.90
CA ARG A 115 -15.55 8.25 6.31
C ARG A 115 -14.48 8.89 7.21
N LEU A 116 -13.27 9.09 6.68
CA LEU A 116 -12.13 9.67 7.40
C LEU A 116 -12.12 11.20 7.45
N GLY A 117 -12.79 11.89 6.53
CA GLY A 117 -12.95 13.35 6.57
C GLY A 117 -11.61 14.10 6.68
N LEU A 118 -11.45 15.01 7.65
CA LEU A 118 -10.20 15.77 7.82
C LEU A 118 -9.00 14.92 8.24
N VAL A 119 -9.26 13.80 8.93
CA VAL A 119 -8.21 12.87 9.36
C VAL A 119 -7.58 12.21 8.12
N PHE A 120 -8.39 11.93 7.10
CA PHE A 120 -7.93 11.44 5.80
C PHE A 120 -6.86 12.34 5.18
N GLU A 121 -7.18 13.63 5.04
CA GLU A 121 -6.31 14.61 4.40
C GLU A 121 -4.96 14.69 5.10
N TYR A 122 -4.95 14.58 6.43
CA TYR A 122 -3.72 14.58 7.22
C TYR A 122 -2.86 13.32 6.97
N PHE A 123 -3.43 12.13 7.13
CA PHE A 123 -2.74 10.86 6.84
C PHE A 123 -2.25 10.81 5.40
N TRP A 124 -3.05 11.32 4.46
CA TRP A 124 -2.71 11.35 3.06
C TRP A 124 -1.54 12.27 2.77
N ASN A 125 -1.58 13.50 3.27
CA ASN A 125 -0.50 14.47 3.09
C ASN A 125 0.82 13.92 3.64
N ILE A 126 0.77 13.18 4.75
CA ILE A 126 1.96 12.52 5.30
C ILE A 126 2.40 11.38 4.39
N LYS A 127 1.52 10.47 4.01
CA LYS A 127 1.88 9.31 3.18
C LYS A 127 2.37 9.67 1.77
N SER A 128 1.86 10.77 1.21
CA SER A 128 2.32 11.32 -0.06
C SER A 128 3.62 12.14 0.06
N SER A 129 3.98 12.59 1.27
CA SER A 129 5.20 13.37 1.54
C SER A 129 6.32 12.59 2.23
N THR A 130 6.03 11.47 2.89
CA THR A 130 7.02 10.60 3.57
C THR A 130 7.80 9.78 2.56
N ASN A 131 8.71 10.48 1.88
CA ASN A 131 9.84 9.95 1.13
C ASN A 131 10.97 9.57 2.10
N GLU A 132 10.72 8.66 3.04
CA GLU A 132 11.77 8.26 3.97
C GLU A 132 12.79 7.34 3.28
N LYS A 133 14.03 7.85 3.23
CA LYS A 133 15.24 7.14 2.79
C LYS A 133 15.48 5.91 3.68
N SER A 134 14.93 4.76 3.31
CA SER A 134 15.39 3.48 3.86
C SER A 134 16.69 3.09 3.13
N ASN A 135 17.82 3.23 3.82
CA ASN A 135 19.11 2.67 3.41
C ASN A 135 19.15 1.15 3.65
N SER A 136 18.11 0.42 3.25
CA SER A 136 18.09 -1.04 3.31
C SER A 136 18.64 -1.64 2.00
N PRO A 137 19.50 -2.67 2.07
CA PRO A 137 20.01 -3.33 0.87
C PRO A 137 18.85 -3.89 0.06
N LEU A 138 18.97 -3.85 -1.27
CA LEU A 138 18.01 -4.38 -2.24
C LEU A 138 17.56 -5.79 -1.83
N GLN A 139 16.34 -5.92 -1.30
CA GLN A 139 15.73 -7.21 -1.05
C GLN A 139 14.66 -7.46 -2.11
N VAL A 140 15.01 -8.31 -3.08
CA VAL A 140 14.06 -8.87 -4.03
C VAL A 140 13.26 -9.93 -3.28
N PHE A 141 12.11 -9.55 -2.75
CA PHE A 141 11.15 -10.52 -2.24
C PHE A 141 10.35 -11.08 -3.42
N SER A 142 10.65 -12.31 -3.80
CA SER A 142 9.76 -13.10 -4.65
C SER A 142 8.68 -13.71 -3.76
N CYS A 143 7.54 -13.03 -3.61
CA CYS A 143 6.41 -13.58 -2.88
C CYS A 143 5.46 -14.28 -3.84
N SER A 144 5.37 -15.61 -3.75
CA SER A 144 4.32 -16.40 -4.39
C SER A 144 3.05 -16.29 -3.55
N CYS A 145 2.29 -15.21 -3.71
CA CYS A 145 1.00 -15.09 -3.01
C CYS A 145 -0.02 -16.03 -3.67
N TYR A 146 -0.60 -16.95 -2.91
CA TYR A 146 -1.70 -17.79 -3.35
C TYR A 146 -2.97 -16.94 -3.43
N LEU A 147 -3.26 -16.42 -4.62
CA LEU A 147 -4.57 -15.82 -4.93
C LEU A 147 -5.63 -16.92 -4.77
N THR A 148 -6.65 -16.66 -3.95
CA THR A 148 -7.87 -17.47 -3.97
C THR A 148 -8.53 -17.19 -5.32
N ASP A 149 -8.53 -18.24 -6.15
CA ASP A 149 -8.81 -18.29 -7.58
C ASP A 149 -7.76 -17.65 -8.52
N MET A 150 -6.93 -18.55 -9.08
CA MET A 150 -6.27 -18.51 -10.40
C MET A 150 -5.45 -17.25 -10.75
N GLN A 151 -4.20 -17.19 -10.26
CA GLN A 151 -2.96 -16.99 -11.05
C GLN A 151 -1.77 -16.80 -10.09
N GLN A 152 -0.62 -17.41 -10.37
CA GLN A 152 0.62 -17.15 -9.63
C GLN A 152 1.17 -15.77 -10.03
N GLY A 153 0.76 -14.73 -9.31
CA GLY A 153 1.34 -13.40 -9.48
C GLY A 153 2.69 -13.30 -8.77
N SER A 154 3.76 -13.03 -9.53
CA SER A 154 5.08 -12.70 -8.97
C SER A 154 5.24 -11.18 -8.90
N ILE A 155 5.38 -10.64 -7.70
CA ILE A 155 5.72 -9.23 -7.46
C ILE A 155 7.18 -9.09 -7.02
N ALA A 156 7.79 -7.93 -7.25
CA ALA A 156 9.13 -7.61 -6.77
C ALA A 156 9.20 -6.22 -6.13
N ILE A 157 10.02 -6.08 -5.09
CA ILE A 157 10.34 -4.81 -4.45
C ILE A 157 11.68 -4.30 -5.00
N SER A 158 11.76 -3.03 -5.42
CA SER A 158 13.00 -2.44 -5.95
C SER A 158 13.09 -0.93 -5.72
N GLN A 159 14.31 -0.38 -5.63
CA GLN A 159 14.54 1.06 -5.40
C GLN A 159 14.32 1.89 -6.68
N SER A 160 13.88 3.13 -6.47
CA SER A 160 13.98 4.24 -7.41
C SER A 160 15.46 4.59 -7.62
N SER A 161 15.98 4.33 -8.82
CA SER A 161 17.29 4.86 -9.20
C SER A 161 17.15 6.37 -9.42
N GLY A 162 17.46 7.15 -8.39
CA GLY A 162 17.56 8.60 -8.52
C GLY A 162 18.73 8.96 -9.43
N TYR A 163 18.47 9.81 -10.43
CA TYR A 163 19.48 10.69 -11.00
C TYR A 163 19.45 12.02 -10.24
#